data_AF-A0A661KG90-F1
#
_entry.id   AF-A0A661KG90-F1
#
_cell.length_a   1.000
_cell.length_b   1.000
_cell.length_c   1.000
_cell.angle_alpha   90.00
_cell.angle_beta   90.00
_cell.angle_gamma   90.00
#
_symmetry.space_group_name_H-M   'P 1'
#
loop_
_entity.id
_entity.type
_entity.pdbx_description
1 polymer ?
#
loop_
_entity_poly.entity_id
_entity_poly.type
_entity_poly.pdbx_seq_one_letter_code
_entity_poly.pdbx_strand_id
1 'polypeptide(L)'
;MSIDIKIECIKPVKDHGSLRAFVDLRIGRTLFRSWRIVQQEGKRPWVSPPVESWETPDGERRYKRLVVLPEELQKKAETAVLQAWQAEAETPADEDEIPF
;
A
#
# COMPACT_ATOMS: atom_id res chain seq x y z
N MET A 1 5.57 -24.69 3.97
CA MET A 1 5.61 -23.65 5.01
C MET A 1 4.71 -22.52 4.56
N SER A 2 3.62 -22.26 5.29
CA SER A 2 2.74 -21.13 4.97
C SER A 2 3.40 -19.84 5.47
N ILE A 3 3.67 -18.92 4.56
CA ILE A 3 4.16 -17.59 4.89
C ILE A 3 2.95 -16.73 5.24
N ASP A 4 2.90 -16.24 6.48
CA ASP A 4 1.87 -15.34 6.97
C ASP A 4 2.16 -13.89 6.55
N ILE A 5 1.13 -13.19 6.09
CA ILE A 5 1.19 -11.77 5.71
C ILE A 5 0.18 -11.03 6.56
N LYS A 6 0.67 -10.11 7.41
CA LYS A 6 -0.15 -9.28 8.28
C LYS A 6 -0.05 -7.82 7.85
N ILE A 7 -1.18 -7.14 7.73
CA ILE A 7 -1.24 -5.70 7.53
C ILE A 7 -1.17 -5.03 8.90
N GLU A 8 -0.19 -4.16 9.11
CA GLU A 8 0.04 -3.51 10.41
C GLU A 8 -0.57 -2.10 10.44
N CYS A 9 -0.52 -1.38 9.32
CA CYS A 9 -1.07 -0.03 9.22
C CYS A 9 -1.35 0.33 7.77
N ILE A 10 -2.51 0.96 7.52
CA ILE A 10 -2.83 1.63 6.27
C ILE A 10 -2.99 3.13 6.57
N LYS A 11 -2.30 3.96 5.79
CA LYS A 11 -2.31 5.43 5.92
C LYS A 11 -2.84 6.03 4.63
N PRO A 12 -4.10 6.49 4.59
CA PRO A 12 -4.69 7.05 3.38
C PRO A 12 -4.01 8.37 3.01
N VAL A 13 -3.90 8.61 1.70
CA VAL A 13 -3.38 9.84 1.10
C VAL A 13 -4.56 10.60 0.51
N LYS A 14 -4.75 11.85 0.97
CA LYS A 14 -5.90 12.70 0.58
C LYS A 14 -5.67 13.50 -0.73
N ASP A 15 -4.57 13.26 -1.41
CA ASP A 15 -4.14 14.04 -2.57
C ASP A 15 -4.79 13.57 -3.88
N HIS A 16 -4.82 14.43 -4.91
CA HIS A 16 -5.43 14.20 -6.23
C HIS A 16 -4.57 13.33 -7.17
N GLY A 17 -3.57 12.62 -6.65
CA GLY A 17 -2.71 11.74 -7.42
C GLY A 17 -3.24 10.32 -7.58
N SER A 18 -2.46 9.48 -8.27
CA SER A 18 -2.73 8.04 -8.33
C SER A 18 -2.41 7.30 -7.04
N LEU A 19 -1.70 7.91 -6.10
CA LEU A 19 -1.37 7.29 -4.80
C LEU A 19 -2.56 7.40 -3.85
N ARG A 20 -3.04 6.27 -3.33
CA ARG A 20 -4.21 6.21 -2.43
C ARG A 20 -3.86 6.00 -0.97
N ALA A 21 -2.84 5.21 -0.69
CA ALA A 21 -2.40 4.96 0.68
C ALA A 21 -0.94 4.48 0.74
N PHE A 22 -0.33 4.68 1.90
CA PHE A 22 0.85 3.93 2.32
C PHE A 22 0.45 2.76 3.21
N VAL A 23 1.19 1.67 3.12
CA VAL A 23 0.92 0.44 3.87
C VAL A 23 2.20 -0.06 4.50
N ASP A 24 2.10 -0.42 5.78
CA ASP A 24 3.13 -1.17 6.49
C ASP A 24 2.61 -2.61 6.66
N LEU A 25 3.40 -3.59 6.23
CA LEU A 25 3.02 -5.00 6.26
C LEU A 25 4.16 -5.86 6.81
N ARG A 26 3.79 -6.92 7.51
CA ARG A 26 4.72 -7.92 8.05
C ARG A 26 4.61 -9.20 7.25
N ILE A 27 5.75 -9.74 6.81
CA ILE A 27 5.85 -11.07 6.20
C ILE A 27 6.69 -11.93 7.14
N GLY A 28 6.06 -12.92 7.77
CA GLY A 28 6.67 -13.68 8.86
C GLY A 28 7.09 -12.76 10.02
N ARG A 29 8.40 -12.60 10.26
CA ARG A 29 8.93 -11.72 11.32
C ARG A 29 9.38 -10.35 10.83
N THR A 30 9.49 -10.16 9.52
CA THR A 30 10.08 -8.96 8.92
C THR A 30 8.99 -7.91 8.65
N LEU A 31 9.16 -6.71 9.21
CA LEU A 31 8.31 -5.55 8.92
C LEU A 31 8.83 -4.81 7.70
N PHE A 32 7.96 -4.60 6.71
CA PHE A 32 8.21 -3.77 5.55
C PHE A 32 7.34 -2.52 5.63
N ARG A 33 7.96 -1.35 5.45
CA ARG A 33 7.27 -0.07 5.55
C ARG A 33 7.11 0.61 4.21
N SER A 34 6.13 1.49 4.11
CA SER A 34 5.95 2.40 2.97
C SER A 34 5.68 1.69 1.64
N TRP A 35 4.97 0.56 1.69
CA TRP A 35 4.31 0.02 0.50
C TRP A 35 3.21 0.97 0.05
N ARG A 36 2.82 0.91 -1.21
CA ARG A 36 1.94 1.92 -1.81
C ARG A 36 0.75 1.26 -2.47
N ILE A 37 -0.46 1.71 -2.14
CA ILE A 37 -1.67 1.42 -2.91
C ILE A 37 -1.81 2.52 -3.97
N VAL A 38 -1.83 2.11 -5.23
CA VAL A 38 -1.90 3.01 -6.38
C VAL A 38 -3.15 2.68 -7.20
N GLN A 39 -3.89 3.72 -7.60
CA GLN A 39 -5.06 3.61 -8.44
C GLN A 39 -5.08 4.77 -9.45
N GLN A 40 -4.80 4.43 -10.72
CA GLN A 40 -4.97 5.34 -11.85
C GLN A 40 -6.43 5.35 -12.32
N GLU A 41 -6.85 6.44 -12.94
CA GLU A 41 -8.17 6.54 -13.56
C GLU A 41 -8.40 5.42 -14.58
N GLY A 42 -9.58 4.80 -14.54
CA GLY A 42 -9.94 3.68 -15.40
C GLY A 42 -9.20 2.35 -15.12
N LYS A 43 -8.33 2.28 -14.09
CA LYS A 43 -7.61 1.06 -13.73
C LYS A 43 -7.98 0.58 -12.33
N ARG A 44 -7.91 -0.75 -12.15
CA ARG A 44 -8.02 -1.37 -10.83
C ARG A 44 -6.86 -0.92 -9.94
N PRO A 45 -7.06 -0.76 -8.62
CA PRO A 45 -5.98 -0.48 -7.70
C PRO A 45 -4.96 -1.64 -7.68
N TRP A 46 -3.69 -1.32 -7.50
CA TRP A 46 -2.63 -2.30 -7.32
C TRP A 46 -1.67 -1.87 -6.22
N VAL A 47 -0.87 -2.82 -5.76
CA VAL A 47 0.08 -2.61 -4.67
C VAL A 47 1.49 -2.58 -5.25
N SER A 48 2.26 -1.57 -4.87
CA SER A 48 3.65 -1.44 -5.31
C SER A 48 4.61 -1.41 -4.12
N PRO A 49 5.79 -2.06 -4.25
CA PRO A 49 6.82 -2.00 -3.22
C PRO A 49 7.29 -0.55 -2.94
N PRO A 50 8.01 -0.34 -1.82
CA PRO A 50 8.68 0.91 -1.53
C PRO A 50 9.68 1.22 -2.64
N VAL A 51 9.70 2.48 -3.06
CA VAL A 51 10.63 2.97 -4.09
C VAL A 51 11.46 4.11 -3.54
N GLU A 52 12.71 4.12 -3.94
CA GLU A 52 13.56 5.30 -3.86
C GLU A 52 13.46 6.03 -5.19
N SER A 53 13.33 7.36 -5.14
CA SER A 53 13.37 8.20 -6.33
C SER A 53 14.43 9.27 -6.20
N TRP A 54 15.16 9.52 -7.28
CA TRP A 54 16.16 10.59 -7.35
C TRP A 54 16.08 11.28 -8.70
N GLU A 55 16.54 12.53 -8.74
CA GLU A 55 16.72 13.28 -9.97
C GLU A 55 18.17 13.11 -10.46
N THR A 56 18.35 12.87 -11.74
CA THR A 56 19.67 12.83 -12.38
C THR A 56 20.17 14.25 -12.65
N PRO A 57 21.49 14.45 -12.88
CA PRO A 57 22.02 15.75 -13.27
C PRO A 57 21.36 16.34 -14.53
N ASP A 58 20.81 15.48 -15.40
CA ASP A 58 20.10 15.85 -16.63
C ASP A 58 18.61 16.18 -16.40
N GLY A 59 18.14 16.21 -15.15
CA GLY A 59 16.74 16.49 -14.79
C GLY A 59 15.77 15.30 -14.94
N GLU A 60 16.25 14.11 -15.31
CA GLU A 60 15.42 12.91 -15.39
C GLU A 60 15.16 12.32 -14.00
N ARG A 61 13.88 12.11 -13.65
CA ARG A 61 13.49 11.42 -12.40
C ARG A 61 13.53 9.90 -12.57
N ARG A 62 14.39 9.25 -11.78
CA ARG A 62 14.54 7.80 -11.77
C ARG A 62 13.95 7.17 -10.52
N TYR A 63 13.60 5.88 -10.63
CA TYR A 63 12.99 5.10 -9.56
C TYR A 63 13.68 3.75 -9.42
N LYS A 64 13.90 3.32 -8.18
CA LYS A 64 14.40 1.98 -7.86
C LYS A 64 13.48 1.33 -6.84
N ARG A 65 13.10 0.09 -7.09
CA ARG A 65 12.39 -0.73 -6.10
C ARG A 65 13.36 -1.12 -4.99
N LEU A 66 12.97 -0.87 -3.75
CA LEU A 66 13.76 -1.23 -2.58
C LEU A 66 13.54 -2.70 -2.16
N VAL A 67 12.41 -3.28 -2.56
CA VAL A 67 12.05 -4.65 -2.26
C VAL A 67 11.59 -5.35 -3.53
N VAL A 68 12.11 -6.55 -3.77
CA VAL A 68 11.65 -7.47 -4.80
C VAL A 68 11.27 -8.77 -4.12
N LEU A 69 10.00 -9.14 -4.22
CA LEU A 69 9.49 -10.41 -3.73
C LEU A 69 9.35 -11.39 -4.90
N PRO A 70 9.41 -12.71 -4.65
CA PRO A 70 8.99 -13.70 -5.62
C PRO A 70 7.55 -13.43 -6.08
N GLU A 71 7.23 -13.72 -7.34
CA GLU A 71 5.94 -13.37 -7.95
C GLU A 71 4.74 -13.88 -7.14
N GLU A 72 4.81 -15.13 -6.67
CA GLU A 72 3.74 -15.72 -5.85
C GLU A 72 3.53 -14.97 -4.52
N LEU A 73 4.62 -14.56 -3.88
CA LEU A 73 4.54 -13.82 -2.62
C LEU A 73 4.06 -12.39 -2.84
N GLN A 74 4.45 -11.77 -3.96
CA GLN A 74 3.97 -10.45 -4.35
C GLN A 74 2.46 -10.47 -4.59
N LYS A 75 1.94 -11.46 -5.32
CA LYS A 75 0.48 -11.60 -5.55
C LYS A 75 -0.28 -11.79 -4.24
N LYS A 76 0.23 -12.64 -3.33
CA LYS A 76 -0.37 -12.84 -2.01
C LYS A 76 -0.38 -11.55 -1.18
N ALA A 77 0.71 -10.79 -1.18
CA ALA A 77 0.80 -9.51 -0.49
C ALA A 77 -0.19 -8.50 -1.09
N GLU A 78 -0.27 -8.41 -2.42
CA GLU A 78 -1.21 -7.53 -3.11
C GLU A 78 -2.67 -7.84 -2.74
N THR A 79 -3.07 -9.12 -2.80
CA THR A 79 -4.42 -9.54 -2.42
C THR A 79 -4.73 -9.19 -0.95
N ALA A 80 -3.83 -9.51 -0.02
CA ALA A 80 -4.04 -9.24 1.40
C ALA A 80 -4.17 -7.73 1.70
N VAL A 81 -3.32 -6.91 1.07
CA VAL A 81 -3.36 -5.45 1.23
C VAL A 81 -4.63 -4.85 0.65
N LEU A 82 -5.03 -5.25 -0.57
CA LEU A 82 -6.24 -4.71 -1.20
C LEU A 82 -7.52 -5.12 -0.45
N GLN A 83 -7.58 -6.35 0.07
CA GLN A 83 -8.69 -6.80 0.92
C GLN A 83 -8.79 -6.00 2.21
N ALA A 84 -7.67 -5.80 2.91
CA ALA A 84 -7.64 -5.00 4.14
C ALA A 84 -8.07 -3.54 3.88
N TRP A 85 -7.61 -2.97 2.77
CA TRP A 85 -7.97 -1.60 2.39
C TRP A 85 -9.46 -1.44 2.05
N GLN A 86 -10.05 -2.43 1.37
CA GLN A 86 -11.49 -2.43 1.09
C GLN A 86 -12.32 -2.56 2.37
N ALA A 87 -11.92 -3.44 3.30
CA ALA A 87 -12.60 -3.60 4.58
C ALA A 87 -12.56 -2.32 5.44
N GLU A 88 -11.45 -1.60 5.46
CA GLU A 88 -11.36 -0.29 6.14
C GLU A 88 -12.26 0.76 5.47
N ALA A 89 -12.45 0.71 4.16
CA ALA A 89 -13.35 1.63 3.44
C ALA A 89 -14.84 1.30 3.65
N GLU A 90 -15.17 0.04 3.92
CA GLU A 90 -16.54 -0.43 4.17
C GLU A 90 -17.00 -0.28 5.61
N THR A 91 -16.14 0.19 6.52
CA THR A 91 -16.55 0.52 7.91
C THR A 91 -17.09 1.96 7.91
N PRO A 92 -18.42 2.20 7.85
CA PRO A 92 -18.96 3.53 7.99
C PRO A 92 -18.60 4.06 9.38
N ALA A 93 -18.17 5.32 9.43
CA ALA A 93 -18.04 6.08 10.66
C ALA A 93 -19.44 6.38 11.23
N ASP A 94 -20.09 5.38 11.82
CA ASP A 94 -21.28 5.56 12.67
C ASP A 94 -20.82 5.81 14.11
N GLU A 95 -20.22 6.97 14.40
CA GLU A 95 -20.08 7.50 15.77
C GLU A 95 -20.10 9.05 15.79
N ASP A 96 -20.99 9.67 15.01
CA ASP A 96 -21.37 11.10 15.16
C ASP A 96 -22.71 11.23 15.91
N GLU A 97 -22.82 10.63 17.10
CA GLU A 97 -23.86 11.00 18.08
C GLU A 97 -23.28 10.98 19.50
N ILE A 98 -22.64 12.09 19.89
CA ILE A 98 -22.62 12.49 21.30
C ILE A 98 -23.57 13.69 21.43
N PRO A 99 -24.83 13.49 21.88
CA PRO A 99 -25.64 14.62 22.29
C PRO A 99 -25.02 15.21 23.58
N PHE A 100 -24.83 16.53 23.56
CA PHE A 100 -24.40 17.34 24.71
C PHE A 100 -25.38 17.25 25.88
#